data_AF-A0A091CBQ3-F1
#
_entry.id   AF-A0A091CBQ3-F1
#
_cell.length_a   1.000
_cell.length_b   1.000
_cell.length_c   1.000
_cell.angle_alpha   90.00
_cell.angle_beta   90.00
_cell.angle_gamma   90.00
#
_symmetry.space_group_name_H-M   'P 1'
#
loop_
_entity.id
_entity.type
_entity.pdbx_description
1 polymer ?
#
loop_
_entity_poly.entity_id
_entity_poly.type
_entity_poly.pdbx_seq_one_letter_code
_entity_poly.pdbx_strand_id
1 'polypeptide(L)'
;MTEREGTIVQLEDGDLNRQQVHLDEDVSTAAEAGLLGFVLSPDFSQTNEAFAYYTYENEEEQFNRIVRLQLSEDQWQETEVLLDQIPSGSYHQGGRLKIGPDNNLYATTGDATEPSSAQDTDSLGGKTFTFKS
;
A
#
# COMPACT_ATOMS: atom_id res chain seq x y z
N MET A 1 -12.50 0.83 -2.42
CA MET A 1 -11.75 0.76 -3.70
C MET A 1 -10.71 1.86 -3.70
N THR A 2 -9.50 1.65 -4.19
CA THR A 2 -8.49 2.72 -4.31
C THR A 2 -8.63 3.43 -5.65
N GLU A 3 -8.39 4.74 -5.66
CA GLU A 3 -8.09 5.52 -6.86
C GLU A 3 -6.61 5.89 -6.82
N ARG A 4 -5.95 5.82 -7.98
CA ARG A 4 -4.49 5.93 -8.13
C ARG A 4 -3.90 7.20 -7.49
N GLU A 5 -4.63 8.30 -7.54
CA GLU A 5 -4.20 9.64 -7.08
C GLU A 5 -4.25 9.82 -5.56
N GLY A 6 -4.56 8.77 -4.78
CA GLY A 6 -4.56 8.85 -3.31
C GLY A 6 -5.94 9.03 -2.68
N THR A 7 -6.97 8.39 -3.25
CA THR A 7 -8.33 8.38 -2.68
C THR A 7 -8.77 6.96 -2.39
N ILE A 8 -9.53 6.77 -1.30
CA ILE A 8 -10.27 5.54 -1.05
C ILE A 8 -11.77 5.82 -1.26
N VAL A 9 -12.39 5.04 -2.13
CA VAL A 9 -13.82 5.09 -2.41
C VAL A 9 -14.53 4.01 -1.60
N GLN A 10 -15.39 4.45 -0.68
CA GLN A 10 -16.38 3.60 -0.03
C GLN A 10 -17.62 3.52 -0.93
N LEU A 11 -18.12 2.30 -1.15
CA LEU A 11 -19.37 2.03 -1.85
C LEU A 11 -20.36 1.44 -0.85
N GLU A 12 -21.46 2.14 -0.62
CA GLU A 12 -22.52 1.73 0.30
C GLU A 12 -23.87 1.96 -0.38
N ASP A 13 -24.69 0.90 -0.51
CA ASP A 13 -26.02 0.94 -1.13
C ASP A 13 -26.11 1.61 -2.53
N GLY A 14 -25.01 1.64 -3.27
CA GLY A 14 -24.92 2.26 -4.60
C GLY A 14 -24.38 3.70 -4.59
N ASP A 15 -24.22 4.30 -3.41
CA ASP A 15 -23.61 5.61 -3.23
C ASP A 15 -22.09 5.49 -3.11
N LEU A 16 -21.39 6.37 -3.82
CA LEU A 16 -19.93 6.47 -3.81
C LEU A 16 -19.49 7.61 -2.90
N ASN A 17 -18.86 7.27 -1.79
CA ASN A 17 -18.21 8.23 -0.91
C ASN A 17 -16.69 8.21 -1.14
N ARG A 18 -16.12 9.38 -1.47
CA ARG A 18 -14.67 9.54 -1.73
C ARG A 18 -14.00 10.07 -0.48
N GLN A 19 -13.25 9.20 0.19
CA GLN A 19 -12.51 9.50 1.39
C GLN A 19 -11.07 9.88 1.02
N GLN A 20 -10.65 11.06 1.47
CA GLN A 20 -9.28 11.51 1.28
C GLN A 20 -8.32 10.63 2.09
N VAL A 21 -7.14 10.39 1.54
CA VAL A 21 -6.05 9.70 2.24
C VAL A 21 -4.92 10.69 2.47
N HIS A 22 -4.58 10.92 3.73
CA HIS A 22 -3.44 11.73 4.14
C HIS A 22 -2.27 10.79 4.43
N LEU A 23 -1.33 10.76 3.48
CA LEU A 23 -0.11 9.97 3.54
C LEU A 23 1.06 10.87 3.92
N ASP A 24 2.09 10.30 4.51
CA ASP A 24 3.27 11.06 4.94
C ASP A 24 4.15 11.49 3.75
N GLU A 25 4.06 10.76 2.63
CA GLU A 25 4.78 11.05 1.38
C GLU A 25 3.78 11.27 0.24
N ASP A 26 4.14 12.17 -0.67
CA ASP A 26 3.33 12.45 -1.86
C ASP A 26 3.25 11.22 -2.77
N VAL A 27 2.03 10.87 -3.16
CA VAL A 27 1.79 9.72 -4.03
C VAL A 27 2.35 10.00 -5.43
N SER A 28 3.22 9.10 -5.91
CA SER A 28 3.78 9.22 -7.24
C SER A 28 2.70 9.13 -8.32
N THR A 29 2.84 10.01 -9.32
CA THR A 29 1.93 10.05 -10.48
C THR A 29 2.50 9.31 -11.70
N ALA A 30 3.63 8.62 -11.58
CA ALA A 30 4.25 7.85 -12.65
C ALA A 30 3.34 6.70 -13.16
N ALA A 31 3.72 6.11 -14.29
CA ALA A 31 3.01 4.96 -14.85
C ALA A 31 3.06 3.76 -13.89
N GLU A 32 1.93 3.04 -13.73
CA GLU A 32 1.72 1.95 -12.76
C GLU A 32 1.88 2.31 -11.25
N ALA A 33 2.42 3.49 -10.93
CA ALA A 33 2.53 4.02 -9.59
C ALA A 33 1.22 4.62 -9.08
N GLY A 34 1.11 4.73 -7.76
CA GLY A 34 0.01 5.41 -7.08
C GLY A 34 -0.35 4.77 -5.75
N LEU A 35 -1.56 5.00 -5.28
CA LEU A 35 -2.19 4.20 -4.24
C LEU A 35 -2.70 2.88 -4.86
N LEU A 36 -2.05 1.76 -4.53
CA LEU A 36 -2.25 0.48 -5.20
C LEU A 36 -3.03 -0.50 -4.32
N GLY A 37 -2.38 -1.02 -3.30
CA GLY A 37 -2.95 -2.01 -2.40
C GLY A 37 -3.74 -1.36 -1.29
N PHE A 38 -4.89 -1.93 -0.94
CA PHE A 38 -5.66 -1.55 0.23
C PHE A 38 -6.44 -2.75 0.76
N VAL A 39 -6.37 -2.97 2.08
CA VAL A 39 -7.15 -4.01 2.75
C VAL A 39 -7.49 -3.56 4.17
N LEU A 40 -8.74 -3.78 4.59
CA LEU A 40 -9.16 -3.52 5.96
C LEU A 40 -8.47 -4.51 6.91
N SER A 41 -8.15 -4.07 8.13
CA SER A 41 -7.71 -4.96 9.20
C SER A 41 -8.80 -5.99 9.55
N PRO A 42 -8.45 -7.15 10.12
CA PRO A 42 -9.45 -8.13 10.56
C PRO A 42 -10.44 -7.59 11.60
N ASP A 43 -9.99 -6.62 12.41
CA ASP A 43 -10.76 -6.01 13.49
C ASP A 43 -11.25 -4.59 13.17
N PHE A 44 -11.30 -4.23 11.88
CA PHE A 44 -11.71 -2.91 11.40
C PHE A 44 -13.00 -2.38 12.04
N SER A 45 -13.98 -3.24 12.35
CA SER A 45 -15.23 -2.83 13.00
C SER A 45 -15.05 -2.26 14.42
N GLN A 46 -13.88 -2.46 15.02
CA GLN A 46 -13.49 -1.98 16.34
C GLN A 46 -12.41 -0.90 16.26
N THR A 47 -11.44 -1.09 15.35
CA THR A 47 -10.24 -0.25 15.26
C THR A 47 -10.35 0.83 14.21
N ASN A 48 -11.17 0.65 13.18
CA ASN A 48 -11.18 1.47 11.97
C ASN A 48 -9.81 1.50 11.25
N GLU A 49 -8.98 0.47 11.41
CA GLU A 49 -7.65 0.38 10.80
C GLU A 49 -7.63 -0.38 9.47
N ALA A 50 -6.75 0.01 8.57
CA ALA A 50 -6.50 -0.67 7.31
C ALA A 50 -5.00 -0.66 6.97
N PHE A 51 -4.62 -1.37 5.93
CA PHE A 51 -3.28 -1.36 5.38
C PHE A 51 -3.32 -0.87 3.94
N ALA A 52 -2.34 -0.07 3.56
CA ALA A 52 -2.18 0.44 2.21
C ALA A 52 -0.77 0.17 1.67
N TYR A 53 -0.68 0.03 0.35
CA TYR A 53 0.56 -0.02 -0.41
C TYR A 53 0.52 1.11 -1.42
N TYR A 54 1.53 1.96 -1.41
CA TYR A 54 1.63 3.05 -2.38
C TYR A 54 3.06 3.32 -2.81
N THR A 55 3.16 3.94 -3.98
CA THR A 55 4.42 4.41 -4.57
C THR A 55 4.58 5.90 -4.26
N TYR A 56 5.77 6.31 -3.85
CA TYR A 56 6.16 7.70 -3.60
C TYR A 56 7.49 8.03 -4.27
N GLU A 57 7.79 9.31 -4.40
CA GLU A 57 9.06 9.81 -4.93
C GLU A 57 9.70 10.73 -3.90
N ASN A 58 11.00 10.57 -3.67
CA ASN A 58 11.80 11.54 -2.93
C ASN A 58 12.83 12.21 -3.87
N GLU A 59 13.74 13.01 -3.33
CA GLU A 59 14.73 13.76 -4.13
C GLU A 59 15.67 12.86 -4.97
N GLU A 60 15.79 11.58 -4.62
CA GLU A 60 16.75 10.65 -5.19
C GLU A 60 16.09 9.66 -6.15
N GLU A 61 15.04 8.96 -5.69
CA GLU A 61 14.46 7.83 -6.41
C GLU A 61 12.96 7.65 -6.10
N GLN A 62 12.33 6.71 -6.82
CA GLN A 62 10.97 6.26 -6.58
C GLN A 62 10.99 5.01 -5.71
N PHE A 63 10.10 4.93 -4.73
CA PHE A 63 9.98 3.80 -3.83
C PHE A 63 8.53 3.38 -3.65
N ASN A 64 8.35 2.16 -3.19
CA ASN A 64 7.08 1.68 -2.67
C ASN A 64 7.16 1.53 -1.15
N ARG A 65 6.01 1.58 -0.48
CA ARG A 65 5.90 1.32 0.96
C ARG A 65 4.57 0.70 1.34
N ILE A 66 4.58 0.04 2.51
CA ILE A 66 3.42 -0.55 3.16
C ILE A 66 3.18 0.20 4.47
N VAL A 67 1.95 0.66 4.67
CA VAL A 67 1.59 1.49 5.82
C VAL A 67 0.30 1.02 6.46
N ARG A 68 0.13 1.34 7.74
CA ARG A 68 -1.16 1.29 8.43
C ARG A 68 -1.86 2.63 8.29
N LEU A 69 -3.16 2.55 8.03
CA LEU A 69 -4.06 3.69 7.97
C LEU A 69 -5.11 3.57 9.07
N GLN A 70 -5.56 4.71 9.57
CA GLN A 70 -6.66 4.86 10.52
C GLN A 70 -7.76 5.71 9.87
N LEU A 71 -8.99 5.19 9.83
CA LEU A 71 -10.15 5.98 9.41
C LEU A 71 -10.68 6.78 10.60
N SER A 72 -10.82 8.09 10.43
CA SER A 72 -11.42 9.02 11.39
C SER A 72 -12.12 10.16 10.64
N GLU A 73 -13.34 10.52 11.06
CA GLU A 73 -14.10 11.62 10.45
C GLU A 73 -14.20 11.54 8.91
N ASP A 74 -14.38 10.32 8.39
CA ASP A 74 -14.49 10.05 6.95
C ASP A 74 -13.21 10.30 6.14
N GLN A 75 -12.06 10.34 6.81
CA GLN A 75 -10.74 10.51 6.20
C GLN A 75 -9.78 9.44 6.70
N TRP A 76 -8.89 8.99 5.83
CA TRP A 76 -7.83 8.05 6.17
C TRP A 76 -6.56 8.81 6.51
N GLN A 77 -5.96 8.48 7.63
CA GLN A 77 -4.68 9.02 8.07
C GLN A 77 -3.65 7.90 8.16
N GLU A 78 -2.46 8.14 7.62
CA GLU A 78 -1.32 7.27 7.87
C GLU A 78 -0.88 7.35 9.33
N THR A 79 -0.68 6.19 9.96
CA THR A 79 -0.32 6.10 11.39
C THR A 79 0.94 5.30 11.68
N GLU A 80 1.33 4.40 10.78
CA GLU A 80 2.52 3.56 10.96
C GLU A 80 3.10 3.09 9.62
N VAL A 81 4.42 3.11 9.51
CA VAL A 81 5.15 2.50 8.40
C VAL A 81 5.52 1.07 8.75
N LEU A 82 5.01 0.09 7.99
CA LEU A 82 5.32 -1.32 8.20
C LEU A 82 6.55 -1.77 7.43
N LEU A 83 6.72 -1.26 6.20
CA LEU A 83 7.88 -1.51 5.37
C LEU A 83 8.07 -0.34 4.41
N ASP A 84 9.27 0.21 4.37
CA ASP A 84 9.62 1.38 3.56
C ASP A 84 10.73 1.06 2.56
N GLN A 85 10.97 1.98 1.62
CA GLN A 85 12.05 1.93 0.63
C GLN A 85 12.08 0.61 -0.16
N ILE A 86 10.90 0.05 -0.44
CA ILE A 86 10.78 -1.08 -1.35
C ILE A 86 11.14 -0.56 -2.75
N PRO A 87 12.10 -1.18 -3.46
CA PRO A 87 12.52 -0.72 -4.78
C PRO A 87 11.32 -0.53 -5.72
N SER A 88 11.32 0.59 -6.44
CA SER A 88 10.36 0.89 -7.50
C SER A 88 11.07 0.99 -8.85
N GLY A 89 10.33 0.70 -9.93
CA GLY A 89 10.81 0.86 -11.30
C GLY A 89 9.78 1.60 -12.15
N SER A 90 10.02 1.71 -13.46
CA SER A 90 9.00 2.26 -14.39
C SER A 90 7.76 1.39 -14.49
N TYR A 91 7.88 0.10 -14.17
CA TYR A 91 6.83 -0.92 -14.18
C TYR A 91 7.10 -1.93 -13.05
N HIS A 92 6.16 -2.86 -12.87
CA HIS A 92 6.27 -3.97 -11.91
C HIS A 92 6.33 -3.48 -10.46
N GLN A 93 5.30 -2.75 -10.04
CA GLN A 93 5.19 -2.25 -8.66
C GLN A 93 4.79 -3.33 -7.65
N GLY A 94 4.09 -4.38 -8.09
CA GLY A 94 3.46 -5.33 -7.18
C GLY A 94 2.28 -4.69 -6.45
N GLY A 95 2.33 -4.65 -5.12
CA GLY A 95 1.38 -3.89 -4.31
C GLY A 95 0.09 -4.62 -3.90
N ARG A 96 -0.01 -5.94 -4.14
CA ARG A 96 -1.15 -6.70 -3.63
C ARG A 96 -1.02 -6.90 -2.13
N LEU A 97 -2.08 -6.53 -1.41
CA LEU A 97 -2.27 -6.79 0.02
C LEU A 97 -3.42 -7.76 0.23
N LYS A 98 -3.30 -8.67 1.21
CA LYS A 98 -4.37 -9.58 1.59
C LYS A 98 -4.22 -10.05 3.04
N ILE A 99 -5.32 -10.06 3.79
CA ILE A 99 -5.41 -10.79 5.05
C ILE A 99 -5.60 -12.28 4.77
N GLY A 100 -4.71 -13.11 5.31
CA GLY A 100 -4.78 -14.56 5.24
C GLY A 100 -5.73 -15.18 6.27
N PRO A 101 -6.02 -16.49 6.13
CA PRO A 101 -6.88 -17.21 7.08
C PRO A 101 -6.26 -17.36 8.49
N ASP A 102 -4.99 -17.05 8.63
CA ASP A 102 -4.21 -17.04 9.87
C ASP A 102 -4.15 -15.65 10.53
N ASN A 103 -4.92 -14.68 10.03
CA ASN A 103 -4.93 -13.28 10.47
C ASN A 103 -3.55 -12.63 10.40
N ASN A 104 -2.81 -12.91 9.33
CA ASN A 104 -1.63 -12.16 8.97
C ASN A 104 -1.88 -11.36 7.68
N LEU A 105 -1.23 -10.21 7.57
CA LEU A 105 -1.16 -9.44 6.34
C LEU A 105 -0.08 -10.03 5.43
N TYR A 106 -0.46 -10.41 4.22
CA TYR A 106 0.44 -10.78 3.14
C TYR A 106 0.57 -9.64 2.15
N ALA A 107 1.81 -9.31 1.80
CA ALA A 107 2.12 -8.27 0.83
C ALA A 107 3.07 -8.80 -0.25
N THR A 108 2.83 -8.45 -1.51
CA THR A 108 3.75 -8.76 -2.62
C THR A 108 4.43 -7.50 -3.12
N THR A 109 5.74 -7.53 -3.27
CA THR A 109 6.52 -6.47 -3.92
C THR A 109 6.91 -6.89 -5.33
N GLY A 110 6.89 -5.94 -6.27
CA GLY A 110 7.41 -6.20 -7.61
C GLY A 110 8.94 -6.12 -7.66
N ASP A 111 9.53 -6.54 -8.77
CA ASP A 111 10.99 -6.62 -8.94
C ASP A 111 11.61 -5.33 -9.49
N ALA A 112 10.82 -4.26 -9.67
CA ALA A 112 11.25 -2.99 -10.23
C ALA A 112 11.92 -3.13 -11.61
N THR A 113 11.53 -4.14 -12.40
CA THR A 113 12.14 -4.50 -13.70
C THR A 113 13.58 -5.00 -13.63
N GLU A 114 14.06 -5.34 -12.43
CA GLU A 114 15.36 -5.95 -12.16
C GLU A 114 15.17 -7.39 -11.64
N PRO A 115 15.05 -8.41 -12.52
CA PRO A 115 14.72 -9.78 -12.11
C PRO A 115 15.71 -10.42 -11.14
N SER A 116 16.97 -9.97 -11.15
CA SER A 116 18.00 -10.40 -10.19
C SER A 116 17.65 -10.04 -8.76
N SER A 117 16.93 -8.92 -8.53
CA SER A 117 16.46 -8.49 -7.20
C SER A 117 15.62 -9.57 -6.52
N ALA A 118 14.85 -10.36 -7.27
CA ALA A 118 14.04 -11.42 -6.70
C ALA A 118 14.87 -12.53 -6.02
N GLN A 119 16.07 -12.82 -6.53
CA GLN A 119 16.99 -13.80 -5.96
C GLN A 119 17.92 -13.22 -4.88
N ASP A 120 18.07 -11.90 -4.85
CA ASP A 120 18.84 -11.21 -3.81
C ASP A 120 18.06 -11.18 -2.50
N THR A 121 18.62 -11.76 -1.45
CA THR A 121 17.99 -11.80 -0.11
C THR A 121 18.09 -10.48 0.63
N ASP A 122 19.00 -9.59 0.22
CA ASP A 122 19.17 -8.27 0.81
C ASP A 122 18.24 -7.23 0.14
N SER A 123 17.59 -7.60 -0.97
CA SER A 123 16.62 -6.77 -1.68
C SER A 123 15.19 -7.00 -1.20
N LEU A 124 14.43 -5.90 -1.08
CA LEU A 124 12.99 -5.94 -0.83
C LEU A 124 12.16 -6.17 -2.11
N GLY A 125 12.79 -6.17 -3.29
CA GLY A 125 12.11 -6.35 -4.58
C GLY A 125 11.82 -7.82 -4.91
N GLY A 126 10.67 -8.07 -5.53
CA GLY A 126 10.25 -9.39 -6.01
C GLY A 126 9.98 -10.39 -4.88
N LYS A 127 9.42 -9.93 -3.75
CA LYS A 127 9.24 -10.72 -2.52
C LYS A 127 7.77 -10.87 -2.14
N THR A 128 7.53 -11.81 -1.23
CA THR A 128 6.29 -11.88 -0.45
C THR A 128 6.63 -11.71 1.03
N PHE A 129 6.02 -10.72 1.66
CA PHE A 129 6.18 -10.43 3.08
C PHE A 129 4.93 -10.86 3.87
N THR A 130 5.14 -11.15 5.15
CA THR A 130 4.08 -11.45 6.11
C THR A 130 4.25 -10.58 7.34
N PHE A 131 3.19 -9.89 7.74
CA PHE A 131 3.13 -9.06 8.94
C PHE A 131 1.97 -9.54 9.82
N LYS A 132 2.05 -9.25 11.12
CA LYS A 132 0.86 -9.37 11.97
C LYS A 132 -0.13 -8.29 11.55
N SER A 133 -1.36 -8.70 11.24
CA SER A 133 -2.45 -7.76 10.91
C SER A 133 -3.17 -7.27 12.15
#